data_AF-A0A535M7P3-F1
#
_entry.id   AF-A0A535M7P3-F1
#
_cell.length_a   1.000
_cell.length_b   1.000
_cell.length_c   1.000
_cell.angle_alpha   90.00
_cell.angle_beta   90.00
_cell.angle_gamma   90.00
#
_symmetry.space_group_name_H-M   'P 1'
#
loop_
_entity.id
_entity.type
_entity.pdbx_description
1 polymer ?
#
loop_
_entity_poly.entity_id
_entity_poly.type
_entity_poly.pdbx_seq_one_letter_code
_entity_poly.pdbx_strand_id
1 'polypeptide(L)'
;MLQELVIKVPAPFLGTPDVGFSARYPAQSVPAPLRDVPFIIEGPRGPMRRLHGRLQLFREKRHLLPEATDEAYTWTDLVELSDEVFILAFRDESLNSEAEFESEAAYLANLVRPLIFPFLKDCVRIGRLALSDTIELTVLRNAHVMAELELRRPQIVGDNGSILLFDLKQD
;
A
#
# COMPACT_ATOMS: atom_id res chain seq x y z
N MET A 1 13.23 -11.38 17.80
CA MET A 1 13.32 -11.24 16.34
C MET A 1 11.91 -11.21 15.79
N LEU A 2 11.55 -10.20 15.01
CA LEU A 2 10.23 -10.15 14.37
C LEU A 2 10.20 -11.14 13.21
N GLN A 3 9.15 -11.94 13.12
CA GLN A 3 8.91 -12.85 11.99
C GLN A 3 8.32 -12.07 10.81
N GLU A 4 8.45 -12.61 9.59
CA GLU A 4 7.84 -12.01 8.39
C GLU A 4 6.32 -11.92 8.57
N LEU A 5 5.77 -10.75 8.27
CA LEU A 5 4.32 -10.52 8.22
C LEU A 5 3.92 -10.18 6.79
N VAL A 6 2.77 -10.68 6.34
CA VAL A 6 2.20 -10.33 5.04
C VAL A 6 0.83 -9.72 5.26
N ILE A 7 0.62 -8.52 4.73
CA ILE A 7 -0.70 -7.89 4.70
C ILE A 7 -1.23 -8.05 3.27
N LYS A 8 -2.42 -8.63 3.11
CA LYS A 8 -3.10 -8.77 1.81
C LYS A 8 -4.30 -7.84 1.73
N VAL A 9 -4.48 -7.18 0.59
CA VAL A 9 -5.56 -6.24 0.31
C VAL A 9 -6.12 -6.57 -1.08
N PRO A 10 -7.17 -7.40 -1.21
CA PRO A 10 -7.54 -8.02 -2.48
C PRO A 10 -8.25 -7.10 -3.48
N ALA A 11 -9.08 -6.15 -3.04
CA ALA A 11 -9.90 -5.33 -3.93
C ALA A 11 -10.06 -3.87 -3.44
N PRO A 12 -8.96 -3.11 -3.26
CA PRO A 12 -9.03 -1.75 -2.72
C PRO A 12 -9.58 -0.71 -3.70
N PHE A 13 -9.62 -1.01 -5.00
CA PHE A 13 -9.97 -0.05 -6.06
C PHE A 13 -11.40 -0.23 -6.56
N LEU A 14 -12.07 0.87 -6.91
CA LEU A 14 -13.36 0.82 -7.58
C LEU A 14 -13.21 0.47 -9.07
N GLY A 15 -14.17 -0.30 -9.58
CA GLY A 15 -14.29 -0.68 -10.99
C GLY A 15 -13.80 -2.09 -11.32
N THR A 16 -13.04 -2.73 -10.42
CA THR A 16 -12.57 -4.11 -10.60
C THR A 16 -12.37 -4.79 -9.23
N PRO A 17 -12.84 -6.03 -9.05
CA PRO A 17 -12.55 -6.81 -7.84
C PRO A 17 -11.23 -7.58 -7.94
N ASP A 18 -10.58 -7.59 -9.11
CA ASP A 18 -9.49 -8.53 -9.42
C ASP A 18 -8.10 -7.89 -9.32
N VAL A 19 -8.02 -6.62 -8.92
CA VAL A 19 -6.75 -5.93 -8.66
C VAL A 19 -6.55 -5.78 -7.17
N GLY A 20 -5.51 -6.40 -6.65
CA GLY A 20 -5.13 -6.36 -5.25
C GLY A 20 -3.65 -6.09 -5.04
N PHE A 21 -3.25 -6.01 -3.79
CA PHE A 21 -1.83 -5.97 -3.44
C PHE A 21 -1.54 -6.68 -2.13
N SER A 22 -0.26 -6.96 -1.92
CA SER A 22 0.27 -7.40 -0.63
C SER A 22 1.51 -6.61 -0.24
N ALA A 23 1.66 -6.35 1.05
CA ALA A 23 2.87 -5.77 1.63
C ALA A 23 3.57 -6.83 2.49
N ARG A 24 4.88 -7.04 2.27
CA ARG A 24 5.66 -8.04 3.02
C ARG A 24 6.62 -7.35 3.98
N TYR A 25 6.29 -7.40 5.26
CA TYR A 25 7.13 -6.83 6.31
C TYR A 25 8.29 -7.78 6.60
N PRO A 26 9.55 -7.36 6.37
CA PRO A 26 10.69 -8.24 6.53
C PRO A 26 10.91 -8.60 8.01
N ALA A 27 11.33 -9.84 8.23
CA ALA A 27 11.82 -10.25 9.54
C ALA A 27 13.06 -9.40 9.89
N GLN A 28 13.00 -8.66 11.01
CA GLN A 28 14.10 -7.82 11.45
C GLN A 28 14.34 -7.89 12.96
N SER A 29 15.59 -7.67 13.33
CA SER A 29 16.01 -7.52 14.73
C SER A 29 15.74 -6.08 15.16
N VAL A 30 15.04 -5.88 16.27
CA VAL A 30 14.97 -4.57 16.92
C VAL A 30 16.31 -4.35 17.65
N PRO A 31 17.01 -3.21 17.50
CA PRO A 31 16.65 -1.98 16.79
C PRO A 31 17.44 -1.79 15.48
N ALA A 32 16.94 -2.29 14.36
CA ALA A 32 17.46 -1.97 13.03
C ALA A 32 16.56 -0.93 12.34
N PRO A 33 17.10 -0.03 11.50
CA PRO A 33 16.29 0.83 10.64
C PRO A 33 15.28 0.02 9.83
N LEU A 34 14.07 0.56 9.64
CA LEU A 34 13.05 -0.11 8.84
C LEU A 34 13.60 -0.32 7.42
N ARG A 35 13.67 -1.58 6.99
CA ARG A 35 14.01 -1.90 5.60
C ARG A 35 12.85 -1.50 4.68
N ASP A 36 13.20 -1.19 3.43
CA ASP A 36 12.22 -1.00 2.36
C ASP A 36 11.19 -2.14 2.37
N VAL A 37 9.89 -1.80 2.46
CA VAL A 37 8.79 -2.76 2.54
C VAL A 37 8.18 -2.92 1.16
N PRO A 38 8.36 -4.06 0.47
CA PRO A 38 7.81 -4.27 -0.87
C PRO A 38 6.29 -4.41 -0.84
N PHE A 39 5.66 -3.69 -1.77
CA PHE A 39 4.28 -3.84 -2.21
C PHE A 39 4.28 -4.59 -3.52
N ILE A 40 3.60 -5.73 -3.54
CA ILE A 40 3.39 -6.54 -4.74
C ILE A 40 1.94 -6.34 -5.16
N ILE A 41 1.73 -5.79 -6.34
CA ILE A 41 0.41 -5.48 -6.90
C ILE A 41 0.15 -6.47 -8.02
N GLU A 42 -1.01 -7.10 -7.98
CA GLU A 42 -1.39 -8.19 -8.87
C GLU A 42 -2.80 -7.96 -9.40
N GLY A 43 -3.01 -8.30 -10.68
CA GLY A 43 -4.33 -8.25 -11.29
C GLY A 43 -4.31 -8.47 -12.80
N PRO A 44 -5.48 -8.38 -13.46
CA PRO A 44 -5.59 -8.59 -14.89
C PRO A 44 -4.95 -7.46 -15.71
N ARG A 45 -4.44 -7.81 -16.89
CA ARG A 45 -3.69 -6.91 -17.80
C ARG A 45 -4.38 -5.57 -18.09
N GLY A 46 -5.69 -5.57 -18.33
CA GLY A 46 -6.44 -4.36 -18.69
C GLY A 46 -6.37 -3.28 -17.61
N PRO A 47 -6.90 -3.55 -16.41
CA PRO A 47 -6.78 -2.68 -15.24
C PRO A 47 -5.33 -2.36 -14.87
N MET A 48 -4.43 -3.35 -14.93
CA MET A 48 -3.03 -3.18 -14.56
C MET A 48 -2.29 -2.18 -15.45
N ARG A 49 -2.54 -2.15 -16.77
CA ARG A 49 -1.96 -1.12 -17.66
C ARG A 49 -2.34 0.30 -17.24
N ARG A 50 -3.59 0.50 -16.83
CA ARG A 50 -4.04 1.80 -16.33
C ARG A 50 -3.37 2.13 -15.01
N LEU A 51 -3.33 1.16 -14.09
CA LEU A 51 -2.70 1.31 -12.77
C LEU A 51 -1.21 1.65 -12.89
N HIS A 52 -0.47 0.98 -13.77
CA HIS A 52 0.94 1.21 -14.05
C HIS A 52 1.24 2.69 -14.29
N GLY A 53 0.53 3.32 -15.23
CA GLY A 53 0.74 4.74 -15.55
C GLY A 53 0.43 5.69 -14.39
N ARG A 54 -0.37 5.27 -13.41
CA ARG A 54 -0.66 6.06 -12.19
C ARG A 54 0.39 5.83 -11.11
N LEU A 55 0.85 4.59 -10.93
CA LEU A 55 1.88 4.25 -9.96
C LEU A 55 3.25 4.84 -10.34
N GLN A 56 3.56 4.98 -11.63
CA GLN A 56 4.80 5.65 -12.08
C GLN A 56 4.93 7.08 -11.56
N LEU A 57 3.82 7.77 -11.25
CA LEU A 57 3.83 9.12 -10.71
C LEU A 57 4.34 9.18 -9.27
N PHE A 58 4.42 8.06 -8.55
CA PHE A 58 4.79 8.04 -7.13
C PHE A 58 6.24 8.51 -6.91
N ARG A 59 7.14 8.26 -7.86
CA ARG A 59 8.53 8.78 -7.81
C ARG A 59 8.58 10.31 -7.82
N GLU A 60 7.54 10.95 -8.35
CA GLU A 60 7.41 12.42 -8.46
C GLU A 60 6.65 13.02 -7.28
N LYS A 61 6.33 12.21 -6.24
CA LYS A 61 5.55 12.62 -5.07
C LYS A 61 5.97 13.97 -4.50
N ARG A 62 7.26 14.16 -4.23
CA ARG A 62 7.78 15.41 -3.63
C ARG A 62 7.51 16.65 -4.48
N HIS A 63 7.40 16.48 -5.80
CA HIS A 63 7.06 17.56 -6.72
C HIS A 63 5.54 17.76 -6.85
N LEU A 64 4.78 16.67 -6.89
CA LEU A 64 3.33 16.70 -7.09
C LEU A 64 2.55 17.08 -5.82
N LEU A 65 3.11 16.84 -4.63
CA LEU A 65 2.52 17.17 -3.34
C LEU A 65 3.53 17.95 -2.46
N PRO A 66 3.85 19.21 -2.78
CA PRO A 66 4.80 20.01 -2.00
C PRO A 66 4.39 20.19 -0.53
N GLU A 67 3.08 20.19 -0.25
CA GLU A 67 2.53 20.28 1.11
C GLU A 67 2.74 18.99 1.93
N ALA A 68 3.10 17.88 1.29
CA ALA A 68 3.39 16.62 1.95
C ALA A 68 4.84 16.51 2.46
N THR A 69 5.58 17.63 2.56
CA THR A 69 6.98 17.63 3.03
C THR A 69 7.13 17.09 4.46
N ASP A 70 6.08 17.19 5.28
CA ASP A 70 6.04 16.63 6.63
C ASP A 70 5.76 15.11 6.66
N GLU A 71 5.46 14.49 5.51
CA GLU A 71 5.31 13.04 5.41
C GLU A 71 6.69 12.37 5.30
N ALA A 72 7.11 11.69 6.37
CA ALA A 72 8.42 11.05 6.46
C ALA A 72 8.47 9.68 5.75
N TYR A 73 8.07 9.62 4.48
CA TYR A 73 8.24 8.42 3.65
C TYR A 73 8.34 8.72 2.16
N THR A 74 9.00 7.81 1.43
CA THR A 74 9.10 7.82 -0.03
C THR A 74 8.76 6.47 -0.66
N TRP A 75 8.61 6.47 -1.98
CA TRP A 75 8.40 5.26 -2.78
C TRP A 75 9.63 5.02 -3.66
N THR A 76 10.03 3.76 -3.82
CA THR A 76 11.00 3.40 -4.84
C THR A 76 10.40 3.52 -6.24
N ASP A 77 11.27 3.44 -7.26
CA ASP A 77 10.80 3.25 -8.63
C ASP A 77 9.93 2.01 -8.77
N LEU A 78 8.93 2.09 -9.65
CA LEU A 78 8.06 0.99 -10.01
C LEU A 78 8.83 -0.01 -10.87
N VAL A 79 8.85 -1.27 -10.45
CA VAL A 79 9.41 -2.40 -11.16
C VAL A 79 8.27 -3.22 -11.77
N GLU A 80 8.27 -3.36 -13.08
CA GLU A 80 7.34 -4.22 -13.82
C GLU A 80 7.96 -5.62 -13.97
N LEU A 81 7.35 -6.64 -13.35
CA LEU A 81 7.77 -8.03 -13.55
C LEU A 81 7.05 -8.66 -14.76
N SER A 82 5.78 -8.32 -14.92
CA SER A 82 4.94 -8.64 -16.06
C SER A 82 3.83 -7.59 -16.19
N ASP A 83 3.00 -7.70 -17.22
CA ASP A 83 1.83 -6.83 -17.39
C ASP A 83 0.69 -7.13 -16.39
N GLU A 84 0.89 -8.07 -15.47
CA GLU A 84 -0.05 -8.50 -14.43
C GLU A 84 0.54 -8.35 -13.01
N VAL A 85 1.84 -8.05 -12.87
CA VAL A 85 2.53 -7.99 -11.57
C VAL A 85 3.52 -6.82 -11.54
N PHE A 86 3.28 -5.89 -10.61
CA PHE A 86 4.18 -4.76 -10.34
C PHE A 86 4.69 -4.77 -8.91
N ILE A 87 5.88 -4.21 -8.72
CA ILE A 87 6.51 -4.05 -7.40
C ILE A 87 6.99 -2.62 -7.22
N LEU A 88 6.71 -2.04 -6.06
CA LEU A 88 7.38 -0.86 -5.52
C LEU A 88 7.58 -1.07 -4.03
N ALA A 89 8.47 -0.31 -3.39
CA ALA A 89 8.68 -0.42 -1.96
C ALA A 89 8.40 0.92 -1.27
N PHE A 90 7.80 0.81 -0.08
CA PHE A 90 7.70 1.89 0.88
C PHE A 90 9.04 2.05 1.58
N ARG A 91 9.55 3.28 1.63
CA ARG A 91 10.75 3.64 2.37
C ARG A 91 10.36 4.59 3.49
N ASP A 92 10.55 4.14 4.72
CA ASP A 92 10.41 4.98 5.90
C ASP A 92 11.58 5.95 5.98
N GLU A 93 11.28 7.25 6.08
CA GLU A 93 12.25 8.32 6.29
C GLU A 93 12.08 8.94 7.68
N SER A 94 11.24 8.36 8.55
CA SER A 94 11.12 8.81 9.93
C SER A 94 12.38 8.49 10.72
N LEU A 95 12.88 9.48 11.46
CA LEU A 95 14.02 9.29 12.35
C LEU A 95 13.52 8.48 13.56
N ASN A 96 14.05 7.26 13.73
CA ASN A 96 13.79 6.31 14.82
C ASN A 96 13.40 7.00 16.15
N SER A 97 12.10 7.11 16.43
CA SER A 97 11.64 7.19 17.82
C SER A 97 11.39 5.77 18.27
N GLU A 98 12.04 5.34 19.34
CA GLU A 98 11.78 4.07 20.02
C GLU A 98 10.30 4.05 20.45
N ALA A 99 9.43 3.49 19.61
CA ALA A 99 8.04 3.28 19.96
C ALA A 99 7.95 2.05 20.87
N GLU A 100 7.72 2.26 22.16
CA GLU A 100 7.35 1.19 23.08
C GLU A 100 5.94 0.68 22.72
N PHE A 101 5.83 -0.61 22.41
CA PHE A 101 4.55 -1.22 22.03
C PHE A 101 3.99 -2.03 23.20
N GLU A 102 2.86 -1.58 23.77
CA GLU A 102 2.25 -2.19 24.95
C GLU A 102 1.44 -3.49 24.67
N SER A 103 1.08 -3.78 23.41
CA SER A 103 0.35 -5.01 23.04
C SER A 103 0.53 -5.42 21.57
N GLU A 104 0.29 -6.70 21.25
CA GLU A 104 0.34 -7.22 19.86
C GLU A 104 -0.72 -6.58 18.95
N ALA A 105 -1.90 -6.26 19.47
CA ALA A 105 -2.94 -5.55 18.71
C ALA A 105 -2.57 -4.10 18.41
N ALA A 106 -2.01 -3.38 19.40
CA ALA A 106 -1.47 -2.03 19.18
C ALA A 106 -0.29 -2.06 18.20
N TYR A 107 0.56 -3.09 18.29
CA TYR A 107 1.66 -3.33 17.36
C TYR A 107 1.16 -3.57 15.93
N LEU A 108 0.16 -4.42 15.70
CA LEU A 108 -0.42 -4.64 14.37
C LEU A 108 -1.11 -3.39 13.80
N ALA A 109 -1.85 -2.66 14.63
CA ALA A 109 -2.45 -1.38 14.23
C ALA A 109 -1.39 -0.33 13.85
N ASN A 110 -0.26 -0.32 14.57
CA ASN A 110 0.91 0.50 14.28
C ASN A 110 1.76 -0.01 13.11
N LEU A 111 1.51 -1.20 12.56
CA LEU A 111 2.14 -1.68 11.33
C LEU A 111 1.29 -1.41 10.09
N VAL A 112 -0.03 -1.64 10.19
CA VAL A 112 -0.95 -1.50 9.06
C VAL A 112 -1.11 -0.03 8.67
N ARG A 113 -1.33 0.86 9.64
CA ARG A 113 -1.56 2.29 9.35
C ARG A 113 -0.39 2.97 8.63
N PRO A 114 0.87 2.91 9.11
CA PRO A 114 1.96 3.63 8.46
C PRO A 114 2.41 3.02 7.11
N LEU A 115 1.86 1.90 6.68
CA LEU A 115 2.19 1.29 5.39
C LEU A 115 1.02 1.35 4.41
N ILE A 116 -0.13 0.82 4.83
CA ILE A 116 -1.30 0.66 3.97
C ILE A 116 -1.96 2.01 3.71
N PHE A 117 -2.04 2.90 4.72
CA PHE A 117 -2.67 4.20 4.52
C PHE A 117 -1.86 5.06 3.57
N PRO A 118 -0.53 5.22 3.71
CA PRO A 118 0.32 5.87 2.72
C PRO A 118 0.07 5.40 1.29
N PHE A 119 0.10 4.08 1.05
CA PHE A 119 -0.08 3.54 -0.30
C PHE A 119 -1.44 3.93 -0.90
N LEU A 120 -2.52 3.67 -0.16
CA LEU A 120 -3.88 3.97 -0.60
C LEU A 120 -4.12 5.48 -0.75
N LYS A 121 -3.57 6.28 0.17
CA LYS A 121 -3.63 7.74 0.14
C LYS A 121 -2.94 8.30 -1.10
N ASP A 122 -1.76 7.81 -1.43
CA ASP A 122 -1.00 8.26 -2.61
C ASP A 122 -1.62 7.73 -3.93
N CYS A 123 -2.24 6.55 -3.91
CA CYS A 123 -3.07 6.05 -5.01
C CYS A 123 -4.19 7.05 -5.36
N VAL A 124 -4.79 7.68 -4.35
CA VAL A 124 -5.83 8.70 -4.54
C VAL A 124 -5.24 10.07 -4.88
N ARG A 125 -4.29 10.58 -4.08
CA ARG A 125 -3.81 11.96 -4.24
C ARG A 125 -2.97 12.15 -5.49
N ILE A 126 -2.04 11.23 -5.73
CA ILE A 126 -1.11 11.26 -6.86
C ILE A 126 -1.73 10.52 -8.04
N GLY A 127 -2.15 9.27 -7.80
CA GLY A 127 -2.71 8.41 -8.83
C GLY A 127 -4.13 8.81 -9.27
N ARG A 128 -4.85 9.64 -8.51
CA ARG A 128 -6.28 9.97 -8.75
C ARG A 128 -7.18 8.72 -8.83
N LEU A 129 -6.72 7.57 -8.34
CA LEU A 129 -7.44 6.31 -8.36
C LEU A 129 -8.59 6.37 -7.37
N ALA A 130 -9.76 5.88 -7.78
CA ALA A 130 -10.89 5.78 -6.89
C ALA A 130 -10.79 4.48 -6.07
N LEU A 131 -10.87 4.63 -4.74
CA LEU A 131 -10.89 3.50 -3.81
C LEU A 131 -12.32 3.07 -3.49
N SER A 132 -12.49 1.79 -3.17
CA SER A 132 -13.72 1.25 -2.60
C SER A 132 -14.04 1.94 -1.27
N ASP A 133 -15.32 2.10 -0.94
CA ASP A 133 -15.73 2.75 0.32
C ASP A 133 -15.31 1.95 1.55
N THR A 134 -15.30 0.63 1.40
CA THR A 134 -14.80 -0.34 2.36
C THR A 134 -13.65 -1.11 1.72
N ILE A 135 -12.54 -1.23 2.46
CA ILE A 135 -11.33 -1.94 2.03
C ILE A 135 -11.01 -3.01 3.07
N GLU A 136 -11.10 -4.26 2.65
CA GLU A 136 -10.78 -5.42 3.48
C GLU A 136 -9.29 -5.72 3.42
N LEU A 137 -8.72 -6.13 4.55
CA LEU A 137 -7.35 -6.62 4.58
C LEU A 137 -7.15 -7.75 5.59
N THR A 138 -6.23 -8.65 5.26
CA THR A 138 -5.87 -9.81 6.07
C THR A 138 -4.40 -9.73 6.43
N VAL A 139 -4.09 -9.89 7.72
CA VAL A 139 -2.72 -9.96 8.23
C VAL A 139 -2.35 -11.42 8.45
N LEU A 140 -1.22 -11.84 7.88
CA LEU A 140 -0.72 -13.21 7.90
C LEU A 140 0.66 -13.27 8.59
N ARG A 141 0.90 -14.34 9.36
CA ARG A 141 2.21 -14.73 9.88
C ARG A 141 2.44 -16.20 9.55
N ASN A 142 3.51 -16.53 8.82
CA ASN A 142 3.79 -17.90 8.37
C ASN A 142 2.55 -18.58 7.74
N ALA A 143 1.86 -17.88 6.83
CA ALA A 143 0.61 -18.29 6.18
C ALA A 143 -0.63 -18.47 7.09
N HIS A 144 -0.53 -18.22 8.39
CA HIS A 144 -1.67 -18.24 9.31
C HIS A 144 -2.31 -16.86 9.42
N VAL A 145 -3.63 -16.79 9.36
CA VAL A 145 -4.40 -15.55 9.57
C VAL A 145 -4.27 -15.13 11.03
N MET A 146 -3.74 -13.93 11.23
CA MET A 146 -3.60 -13.29 12.54
C MET A 146 -4.76 -12.35 12.83
N ALA A 147 -5.22 -11.63 11.80
CA ALA A 147 -6.31 -10.69 11.89
C ALA A 147 -6.94 -10.44 10.52
N GLU A 148 -8.23 -10.13 10.53
CA GLU A 148 -8.98 -9.55 9.41
C GLU A 148 -9.47 -8.17 9.86
N LEU A 149 -9.24 -7.17 9.02
CA LEU A 149 -9.52 -5.78 9.34
C LEU A 149 -10.30 -5.14 8.20
N GLU A 150 -11.17 -4.19 8.57
CA GLU A 150 -11.89 -3.34 7.64
C GLU A 150 -11.40 -1.90 7.79
N LEU A 151 -11.03 -1.28 6.66
CA LEU A 151 -10.72 0.14 6.58
C LEU A 151 -11.83 0.86 5.83
N ARG A 152 -12.26 2.00 6.37
CA ARG A 152 -13.21 2.89 5.69
C ARG A 152 -12.42 3.92 4.91
N ARG A 153 -12.75 4.14 3.64
CA ARG A 153 -12.09 5.15 2.80
C ARG A 153 -11.97 6.53 3.47
N PRO A 154 -12.99 7.07 4.18
CA PRO A 154 -12.86 8.36 4.89
C PRO A 154 -11.78 8.41 5.98
N GLN A 155 -11.32 7.25 6.48
CA GLN A 155 -10.20 7.18 7.42
C GLN A 155 -8.83 7.35 6.72
N ILE A 156 -8.78 7.13 5.40
CA ILE A 156 -7.58 7.19 4.57
C ILE A 156 -7.50 8.55 3.86
N VAL A 157 -8.59 8.96 3.22
CA VAL A 157 -8.71 10.20 2.45
C VAL A 157 -10.12 10.78 2.57
N GLY A 158 -10.21 12.12 2.67
CA GLY A 158 -11.50 12.83 2.66
C GLY A 158 -12.22 12.69 1.32
N ASP A 159 -11.53 13.10 0.25
CA ASP A 159 -12.02 13.02 -1.13
C ASP A 159 -11.46 11.79 -1.84
N ASN A 160 -12.28 11.14 -2.66
CA ASN A 160 -11.86 10.00 -3.46
C ASN A 160 -11.23 10.43 -4.79
N GLY A 161 -10.53 9.50 -5.44
CA GLY A 161 -10.13 9.67 -6.83
C GLY A 161 -11.31 9.55 -7.80
N SER A 162 -11.10 9.98 -9.03
CA SER A 162 -12.08 9.88 -10.13
C SER A 162 -11.74 8.80 -11.14
N ILE A 163 -10.54 8.23 -11.08
CA ILE A 163 -10.07 7.20 -12.00
C ILE A 163 -10.42 5.82 -11.46
N LEU A 164 -11.35 5.17 -12.13
CA LEU A 164 -11.74 3.79 -11.87
C LEU A 164 -10.82 2.82 -12.64
N LEU A 165 -10.57 1.66 -12.06
CA LEU A 165 -9.86 0.58 -12.75
C LEU A 165 -10.89 -0.34 -13.37
N PHE A 166 -11.11 -0.24 -14.69
CA PHE A 166 -12.04 -1.12 -15.40
C PHE A 166 -11.26 -2.07 -16.29
N ASP A 167 -11.88 -3.21 -16.57
CA ASP A 167 -11.43 -4.06 -17.65
C ASP A 167 -11.81 -3.41 -18.99
N LEU A 168 -10.82 -2.83 -19.67
CA LEU A 168 -10.99 -2.43 -21.07
C LEU A 168 -11.01 -3.72 -21.87
N LYS A 169 -12.22 -4.23 -22.19
CA LYS A 169 -12.36 -5.27 -23.22
C LYS A 169 -11.63 -4.76 -24.45
N GLN A 170 -10.54 -5.43 -24.81
CA GLN A 170 -9.87 -5.22 -26.08
C GLN A 170 -10.75 -5.89 -27.13
N ASP A 171 -11.46 -5.07 -27.91
CA ASP A 171 -12.06 -5.47 -29.18
C ASP A 171 -10.97 -5.79 -30.22
#